data_AF-A0A819M1Z6-F1
#
_entry.id   AF-A0A819M1Z6-F1
#
_cell.length_a   1.000
_cell.length_b   1.000
_cell.length_c   1.000
_cell.angle_alpha   90.00
_cell.angle_beta   90.00
_cell.angle_gamma   90.00
#
_symmetry.space_group_name_H-M   'P 1'
#
loop_
_entity.id
_entity.type
_entity.pdbx_description
1 polymer ?
#
loop_
_entity_poly.entity_id
_entity_poly.type
_entity_poly.pdbx_seq_one_letter_code
_entity_poly.pdbx_strand_id
1 'polypeptide(L)'
;YFGFWYEAYRNENLFEIGYTCSNATYTKNDDGSVGVWNQAHNAVGTYESINGIARVKNASEPAAFELDFPKPIPKGDYNVIISNYVDYSLVYSCHILPVLNVKYELIWILS
;
A
#
# COMPACT_ATOMS: atom_id res chain seq x y z
N TYR A 1 -13.40 3.74 -1.36
CA TYR A 1 -12.05 3.16 -1.32
C TYR A 1 -11.63 2.62 -2.68
N PHE A 2 -12.48 1.83 -3.36
CA PHE A 2 -12.22 1.48 -4.77
C PHE A 2 -12.10 2.73 -5.65
N GLY A 3 -11.26 2.66 -6.67
CA GLY A 3 -10.92 3.77 -7.54
C GLY A 3 -9.45 4.15 -7.46
N PHE A 4 -9.15 5.29 -8.07
CA PHE A 4 -7.81 5.83 -8.20
C PHE A 4 -7.48 6.72 -6.99
N TRP A 5 -6.24 6.60 -6.50
CA TRP A 5 -5.69 7.41 -5.42
C TRP A 5 -4.27 7.86 -5.77
N TYR A 6 -3.99 9.14 -5.62
CA TYR A 6 -2.63 9.65 -5.62
C TYR A 6 -1.97 9.37 -4.27
N GLU A 7 -0.69 9.04 -4.28
CA GLU A 7 0.13 9.11 -3.07
C GLU A 7 0.52 10.58 -2.84
N ALA A 8 -0.20 11.26 -1.96
CA ALA A 8 0.07 12.65 -1.62
C ALA A 8 1.33 12.78 -0.74
N TYR A 9 1.59 11.78 0.10
CA TYR A 9 2.78 11.70 0.93
C TYR A 9 3.10 10.26 1.30
N ARG A 10 4.40 9.97 1.45
CA ARG A 10 4.92 8.80 2.16
C ARG A 10 6.09 9.19 3.04
N ASN A 11 6.33 8.43 4.11
CA ASN A 11 7.60 8.52 4.83
C ASN A 11 8.74 7.84 4.03
N GLU A 12 9.96 7.83 4.58
CA GLU A 12 11.10 7.17 3.94
C GLU A 12 10.85 5.66 3.78
N ASN A 13 10.53 5.26 2.56
CA ASN A 13 10.26 3.89 2.19
C ASN A 13 11.32 3.38 1.20
N LEU A 14 12.16 2.45 1.65
CA LEU A 14 13.35 2.02 0.90
C LEU A 14 13.02 1.47 -0.50
N PHE A 15 11.90 0.77 -0.66
CA PHE A 15 11.54 0.17 -1.95
C PHE A 15 10.92 1.16 -2.95
N GLU A 16 10.60 2.38 -2.52
CA GLU A 16 10.06 3.43 -3.38
C GLU A 16 11.06 4.57 -3.61
N ILE A 17 12.31 4.43 -3.17
CA ILE A 17 13.35 5.45 -3.43
C ILE A 17 13.50 5.69 -4.93
N GLY A 18 13.51 6.96 -5.31
CA GLY A 18 13.65 7.39 -6.71
C GLY A 18 12.34 7.36 -7.51
N TYR A 19 11.23 6.91 -6.92
CA TYR A 19 9.92 6.95 -7.57
C TYR A 19 9.16 8.24 -7.25
N THR A 20 8.52 8.82 -8.27
CA THR A 20 7.68 10.02 -8.17
C THR A 20 6.33 9.80 -8.88
N CYS A 21 5.37 10.71 -8.68
CA CYS A 21 4.03 10.60 -9.27
C CYS A 21 3.34 9.26 -8.99
N SER A 22 3.61 8.69 -7.80
CA SER A 22 3.03 7.43 -7.34
C SER A 22 1.52 7.52 -7.22
N ASN A 23 0.84 6.48 -7.66
CA ASN A 23 -0.60 6.31 -7.53
C ASN A 23 -0.97 4.84 -7.39
N ALA A 24 -2.17 4.60 -6.85
CA ALA A 24 -2.76 3.29 -6.67
C ALA A 24 -4.18 3.26 -7.22
N THR A 25 -4.55 2.18 -7.91
CA THR A 25 -5.93 1.90 -8.28
C THR A 25 -6.40 0.64 -7.56
N TYR A 26 -7.50 0.77 -6.81
CA TYR A 26 -8.11 -0.33 -6.07
C TYR A 26 -9.38 -0.83 -6.76
N THR A 27 -9.46 -2.14 -7.02
CA THR A 27 -10.63 -2.79 -7.64
C THR A 27 -11.23 -3.84 -6.72
N LYS A 28 -12.51 -4.15 -6.93
CA LYS A 28 -13.19 -5.24 -6.24
C LYS A 28 -13.10 -6.51 -7.09
N ASN A 29 -12.61 -7.60 -6.51
CA ASN A 29 -12.62 -8.91 -7.14
C ASN A 29 -13.85 -9.72 -6.70
N ASP A 30 -14.22 -10.74 -7.48
CA ASP A 30 -15.40 -11.59 -7.23
C ASP A 30 -15.27 -12.43 -5.94
N ASP A 31 -14.04 -12.79 -5.57
CA ASP A 31 -13.72 -13.55 -4.34
C ASP A 31 -13.71 -12.68 -3.07
N GLY A 32 -14.04 -11.39 -3.20
CA GLY A 32 -14.05 -10.42 -2.11
C GLY A 32 -12.67 -9.82 -1.78
N SER A 33 -11.59 -10.24 -2.46
CA SER A 33 -10.30 -9.57 -2.36
C SER A 33 -10.29 -8.24 -3.10
N VAL A 34 -9.28 -7.41 -2.81
CA VAL A 34 -9.08 -6.12 -3.46
C VAL A 34 -7.91 -6.24 -4.43
N GLY A 35 -8.12 -5.93 -5.70
CA GLY A 35 -7.03 -5.76 -6.66
C GLY A 35 -6.29 -4.45 -6.37
N VAL A 36 -4.97 -4.49 -6.36
CA VAL A 36 -4.10 -3.33 -6.11
C VAL A 36 -3.18 -3.15 -7.31
N TRP A 37 -3.32 -2.04 -8.02
CA TRP A 37 -2.38 -1.66 -9.08
C TRP A 37 -1.68 -0.37 -8.70
N ASN A 38 -0.37 -0.44 -8.48
CA ASN A 38 0.45 0.74 -8.21
C ASN A 38 1.22 1.12 -9.47
N GLN A 39 1.37 2.43 -9.71
CA GLN A 39 2.19 2.96 -10.78
C GLN A 39 2.95 4.21 -10.31
N ALA A 40 4.19 4.36 -10.76
CA ALA A 40 5.02 5.53 -10.48
C ALA A 40 6.00 5.81 -11.62
N HIS A 41 6.54 7.02 -11.70
CA HIS A 41 7.71 7.34 -12.51
C HIS A 41 8.97 6.89 -11.80
N ASN A 42 9.85 6.15 -12.47
CA ASN A 42 11.18 5.84 -11.96
C ASN A 42 12.13 7.05 -12.10
N ALA A 43 13.39 6.87 -11.68
CA ALA A 43 14.40 7.93 -11.69
C ALA A 43 14.73 8.52 -13.08
N VAL A 44 14.38 7.83 -14.17
CA VAL A 44 14.55 8.31 -15.56
C VAL A 44 13.24 8.80 -16.19
N GLY A 45 12.16 8.89 -15.40
CA GLY A 45 10.87 9.46 -15.82
C GLY A 45 9.98 8.50 -16.60
N THR A 46 10.28 7.20 -16.63
CA THR A 46 9.41 6.19 -17.25
C THR A 46 8.46 5.59 -16.23
N TYR A 47 7.24 5.28 -16.64
CA TYR A 47 6.29 4.59 -15.79
C TYR A 47 6.71 3.14 -15.53
N GLU A 48 6.72 2.76 -14.26
CA GLU A 48 6.75 1.38 -13.80
C GLU A 48 5.49 1.10 -12.99
N SER A 49 5.06 -0.16 -12.98
CA SER A 49 3.85 -0.56 -12.27
C SER A 49 3.96 -1.95 -11.70
N ILE A 50 3.19 -2.21 -10.65
CA ILE A 50 3.09 -3.52 -10.01
C ILE A 50 1.64 -3.83 -9.64
N ASN A 51 1.23 -5.06 -9.94
CA ASN A 51 -0.07 -5.60 -9.56
C ASN A 51 0.07 -6.44 -8.30
N GLY A 52 -0.88 -6.33 -7.38
CA GLY A 52 -0.99 -7.12 -6.17
C GLY A 52 -2.43 -7.34 -5.76
N ILE A 53 -2.60 -8.03 -4.64
CA ILE A 53 -3.91 -8.32 -4.05
C ILE A 53 -3.87 -7.96 -2.57
N ALA A 54 -4.90 -7.29 -2.07
CA ALA A 54 -5.12 -7.09 -0.64
C ALA A 54 -6.23 -8.02 -0.12
N ARG A 55 -6.02 -8.63 1.04
CA ARG A 55 -7.02 -9.45 1.74
C ARG A 55 -7.17 -9.01 3.18
N VAL A 56 -8.40 -9.01 3.69
CA VAL A 56 -8.67 -8.73 5.11
C VAL A 56 -8.02 -9.83 5.96
N LYS A 57 -7.18 -9.46 6.93
CA LYS A 57 -6.49 -10.41 7.82
C LYS A 57 -7.45 -11.06 8.82
N ASN A 58 -8.39 -10.28 9.34
CA ASN A 58 -9.37 -10.70 10.33
C ASN A 58 -10.69 -9.98 10.09
N ALA A 59 -11.80 -10.72 10.00
CA ALA A 59 -13.12 -10.14 9.76
C ALA A 59 -13.56 -9.14 10.86
N SER A 60 -13.04 -9.28 12.08
CA SER A 60 -13.26 -8.32 13.18
C SER A 60 -12.49 -7.01 13.01
N GLU A 61 -11.49 -6.97 12.12
CA GLU A 61 -10.65 -5.81 11.82
C GLU A 61 -10.68 -5.54 10.30
N PRO A 62 -11.83 -5.12 9.73
CA PRO A 62 -12.01 -5.05 8.28
C PRO A 62 -11.14 -4.00 7.57
N ALA A 63 -10.48 -3.13 8.34
CA ALA A 63 -9.53 -2.13 7.85
C ALA A 63 -8.06 -2.62 7.83
N ALA A 64 -7.79 -3.83 8.33
CA ALA A 64 -6.46 -4.42 8.41
C ALA A 64 -6.27 -5.46 7.30
N PHE A 65 -5.43 -5.12 6.32
CA PHE A 65 -5.18 -5.93 5.15
C PHE A 65 -3.77 -6.53 5.16
N GLU A 66 -3.64 -7.69 4.53
CA GLU A 66 -2.38 -8.27 4.07
C GLU A 66 -2.27 -8.01 2.57
N LEU A 67 -1.19 -7.37 2.15
CA LEU A 67 -0.82 -7.16 0.76
C LEU A 67 0.07 -8.29 0.25
N ASP A 68 -0.25 -8.77 -0.95
CA ASP A 68 0.50 -9.80 -1.64
C ASP A 68 0.87 -9.33 -3.05
N PHE A 69 2.17 -9.18 -3.29
CA PHE A 69 2.75 -8.79 -4.57
C PHE A 69 3.60 -9.94 -5.15
N PRO A 70 3.88 -9.93 -6.47
CA PRO A 70 4.74 -10.92 -7.11
C PRO A 70 6.08 -11.13 -6.38
N LYS A 71 6.51 -12.39 -6.31
CA LYS A 71 7.80 -12.75 -5.71
C LYS A 71 8.96 -12.03 -6.41
N PRO A 72 10.02 -11.65 -5.67
CA PRO A 72 10.37 -12.08 -4.31
C PRO A 72 9.83 -11.19 -3.17
N ILE A 73 8.86 -10.30 -3.42
CA ILE A 73 8.38 -9.34 -2.42
C ILE A 73 7.68 -10.08 -1.26
N PRO A 74 8.08 -9.84 0.01
CA PRO A 74 7.36 -10.35 1.18
C PRO A 74 5.96 -9.75 1.27
N LYS A 75 5.04 -10.48 1.91
CA LYS A 75 3.73 -9.92 2.21
C LYS A 75 3.87 -8.78 3.22
N GLY A 76 3.06 -7.74 3.06
CA GLY A 76 3.11 -6.53 3.89
C GLY A 76 1.78 -6.24 4.55
N ASP A 77 1.82 -5.56 5.69
CA ASP A 77 0.61 -5.06 6.35
C ASP A 77 0.16 -3.75 5.70
N TYR A 78 -1.15 -3.57 5.55
CA TYR A 78 -1.77 -2.34 5.07
C TYR A 78 -3.01 -2.07 5.92
N ASN A 79 -2.88 -1.16 6.88
CA ASN A 79 -3.97 -0.85 7.81
C ASN A 79 -4.49 0.55 7.51
N VAL A 80 -5.76 0.67 7.10
CA VAL A 80 -6.43 1.95 6.89
C VAL A 80 -6.78 2.51 8.26
N ILE A 81 -6.09 3.57 8.68
CA ILE A 81 -6.27 4.20 9.99
C ILE A 81 -7.48 5.13 9.97
N ILE A 82 -7.59 5.95 8.93
CA ILE A 82 -8.73 6.84 8.71
C ILE A 82 -8.89 7.07 7.21
N SER A 83 -10.13 7.11 6.75
CA SER A 83 -10.46 7.53 5.39
C SER A 83 -11.88 8.06 5.37
N ASN A 84 -12.12 9.11 4.59
CA ASN A 84 -13.48 9.54 4.24
C ASN A 84 -13.98 8.91 2.93
N TYR A 85 -13.18 8.00 2.34
CA TYR A 85 -13.42 7.26 1.11
C TYR A 85 -13.48 8.07 -0.19
N VAL A 86 -13.37 9.40 -0.11
CA VAL A 86 -13.56 10.34 -1.22
C VAL A 86 -12.31 11.19 -1.47
N ASP A 87 -11.78 11.81 -0.42
CA ASP A 87 -10.74 12.84 -0.54
C ASP A 87 -9.42 12.44 0.13
N TYR A 88 -9.46 11.59 1.16
CA TYR A 88 -8.23 11.16 1.81
C TYR A 88 -8.30 9.76 2.43
N SER A 89 -7.12 9.17 2.57
CA SER A 89 -6.87 7.98 3.40
C SER A 89 -5.50 8.08 4.05
N LEU A 90 -5.41 7.75 5.34
CA LEU A 90 -4.16 7.50 6.04
C LEU A 90 -3.99 5.99 6.23
N VAL A 91 -2.87 5.48 5.72
CA VAL A 91 -2.51 4.07 5.81
C VAL A 91 -1.24 3.94 6.61
N TYR A 92 -1.18 2.92 7.46
CA TYR A 92 -0.03 2.63 8.29
C TYR A 92 0.33 1.14 8.29
N SER A 93 1.63 0.88 8.26
CA SER A 93 2.22 -0.45 8.39
C SER A 93 3.34 -0.43 9.42
N CYS A 94 3.45 -1.49 10.21
CA CYS A 94 4.44 -1.60 11.27
C CYS A 94 4.96 -3.02 11.34
N HIS A 95 6.27 -3.16 11.20
CA HIS A 95 6.96 -4.43 11.28
C HIS A 95 8.06 -4.35 12.33
N ILE A 96 8.06 -5.31 13.25
CA ILE A 96 9.11 -5.45 14.26
C ILE A 96 10.13 -6.45 13.72
N LEU A 97 11.41 -6.09 13.77
CA LEU A 97 12.54 -6.99 13.51
C LEU A 97 13.09 -7.46 14.85
N PRO A 98 12.67 -8.64 15.37
CA PRO A 98 12.93 -9.01 16.76
C PRO A 98 14.42 -9.21 17.04
N VAL A 99 15.17 -9.72 16.05
CA VAL A 99 16.61 -9.99 16.16
C VAL A 99 17.42 -8.71 16.37
N LEU A 100 16.99 -7.59 15.77
CA LEU A 100 17.69 -6.31 15.86
C LEU A 100 17.06 -5.35 16.89
N ASN A 101 15.90 -5.72 17.45
CA ASN A 101 15.08 -4.85 18.29
C ASN A 101 14.77 -3.50 17.63
N VAL A 102 14.55 -3.51 16.31
CA VAL A 102 14.22 -2.33 15.50
C VAL A 102 12.78 -2.44 15.00
N LYS A 103 12.08 -1.30 14.99
CA LYS A 103 10.75 -1.16 14.38
C LYS A 103 10.90 -0.45 13.03
N TYR A 104 10.26 -0.99 12.00
CA TYR A 104 10.14 -0.40 10.68
C TYR A 104 8.68 0.03 10.47
N GLU A 105 8.46 1.28 10.13
CA GLU A 105 7.12 1.87 9.98
C GLU A 105 6.98 2.50 8.61
N LEU A 106 5.82 2.29 7.99
CA LEU A 106 5.46 2.90 6.72
C LEU A 106 4.15 3.66 6.87
N ILE A 107 4.09 4.84 6.27
CA ILE A 107 2.91 5.70 6.24
C ILE A 107 2.68 6.13 4.81
N TRP A 108 1.43 6.04 4.37
CA TRP A 108 0.96 6.67 3.13
C TRP A 108 -0.24 7.55 3.42
N ILE A 109 -0.22 8.76 2.88
CA ILE A 109 -1.40 9.63 2.77
C ILE A 109 -1.84 9.60 1.31
N LEU A 110 -3.07 9.17 1.09
CA LEU A 110 -3.68 9.05 -0.22
C LEU A 110 -4.69 10.18 -0.42
N SER A 111 -4.83 10.68 -1.66
CA SER A 111 -5.80 11.69 -2.09
C SER A 111 -6.42 11.40 -3.45
#